data_AF-A0A6N9TYA6-F1
#
_entry.id   AF-A0A6N9TYA6-F1
#
_cell.length_a   1.000
_cell.length_b   1.000
_cell.length_c   1.000
_cell.angle_alpha   90.00
_cell.angle_beta   90.00
_cell.angle_gamma   90.00
#
_symmetry.space_group_name_H-M   'P 1'
#
loop_
_entity.id
_entity.type
_entity.pdbx_description
1 polymer ?
#
loop_
_entity_poly.entity_id
_entity_poly.type
_entity_poly.pdbx_seq_one_letter_code
_entity_poly.pdbx_strand_id
1 'polypeptide(L)'
;MTVEHLDIDHPEVFHGLPVFTLPEPDTLPAPTLPEPGSVAWRLQYPPEDGGFPALWRHFLGTVDTRRVRALLIGPWWHEDYISLGPALRLIASDAGLFPELRGLFLADVTGEECEVSWIQLCDITPVFEAFPLLEELVVRGGGDSMSDDEELRLEPVHHRALKSLRFESGGLPGHVVRALGASDLPALERLELWLGTQGYGGDATVEDLRPLLSGAALPSLRHLGLCNSEIQDEIAAAVASAPVVARLESLALSMGTLGDMGARALLDGQPLTHLVSLDLHHHYLTEPLMSRFRDLCAGADVHVDLDEADGSDPEDDEFRYVVVSE
;
A
#
# COMPACT_ATOMS: atom_id res chain seq x y z
N MET A 1 -22.02 14.86 -11.33
CA MET A 1 -21.49 13.57 -11.81
C MET A 1 -21.17 12.78 -10.57
N THR A 2 -21.61 11.53 -10.46
CA THR A 2 -21.11 10.63 -9.42
C THR A 2 -19.62 10.49 -9.65
N VAL A 3 -18.82 11.04 -8.74
CA VAL A 3 -17.42 10.63 -8.60
C VAL A 3 -17.50 9.14 -8.35
N GLU A 4 -17.09 8.32 -9.32
CA GLU A 4 -16.77 6.93 -9.02
C GLU A 4 -15.56 7.04 -8.10
N HIS A 5 -15.80 6.96 -6.79
CA HIS A 5 -14.72 6.82 -5.84
C HIS A 5 -14.01 5.52 -6.22
N LEU A 6 -12.68 5.59 -6.40
CA LEU A 6 -11.86 4.42 -6.60
C LEU A 6 -11.88 3.67 -5.26
N ASP A 7 -12.89 2.82 -5.11
CA ASP A 7 -13.17 2.15 -3.85
C ASP A 7 -12.06 1.15 -3.54
N ILE A 8 -11.61 1.18 -2.30
CA ILE A 8 -10.66 0.20 -1.79
C ILE A 8 -11.36 -1.15 -1.74
N ASP A 9 -11.07 -2.01 -2.71
CA ASP A 9 -11.63 -3.36 -2.82
C ASP A 9 -10.76 -4.43 -2.15
N HIS A 10 -11.38 -5.58 -1.90
CA HIS A 10 -10.66 -6.81 -1.59
C HIS A 10 -9.97 -7.37 -2.82
N PRO A 11 -8.69 -7.78 -2.73
CA PRO A 11 -8.01 -8.38 -3.85
C PRO A 11 -8.59 -9.77 -4.15
N GLU A 12 -8.89 -10.05 -5.42
CA GLU A 12 -9.21 -11.42 -5.86
C GLU A 12 -7.98 -12.33 -5.89
N VAL A 13 -6.79 -11.73 -6.05
CA VAL A 13 -5.49 -12.42 -6.13
C VAL A 13 -4.48 -11.69 -5.25
N PHE A 14 -3.76 -12.43 -4.42
CA PHE A 14 -2.66 -11.91 -3.61
C PHE A 14 -1.46 -12.84 -3.68
N HIS A 15 -0.26 -12.29 -3.87
CA HIS A 15 0.97 -13.06 -4.05
C HIS A 15 0.88 -14.13 -5.17
N GLY A 16 0.17 -13.78 -6.26
CA GLY A 16 -0.07 -14.67 -7.40
C GLY A 16 -0.99 -15.86 -7.12
N LEU A 17 -1.71 -15.85 -6.00
CA LEU A 17 -2.66 -16.89 -5.60
C LEU A 17 -4.07 -16.32 -5.49
N PRO A 18 -5.12 -17.05 -5.91
CA PRO A 18 -6.49 -16.62 -5.67
C PRO A 18 -6.77 -16.54 -4.17
N VAL A 19 -7.48 -15.49 -3.75
CA VAL A 19 -7.85 -15.28 -2.35
C VAL A 19 -9.00 -16.21 -1.98
N PHE A 20 -8.91 -16.83 -0.80
CA PHE A 20 -9.94 -17.70 -0.24
C PHE A 20 -10.17 -17.36 1.24
N THR A 21 -11.36 -16.88 1.56
CA THR A 21 -11.76 -16.59 2.95
C THR A 21 -11.99 -17.88 3.72
N LEU A 22 -11.36 -17.99 4.89
CA LEU A 22 -11.55 -19.12 5.79
C LEU A 22 -13.03 -19.20 6.22
N PRO A 23 -13.71 -20.34 6.01
CA PRO A 23 -15.09 -20.50 6.44
C PRO A 23 -15.23 -20.52 7.96
N GLU A 24 -16.35 -20.02 8.45
CA GLU A 24 -16.70 -20.07 9.86
C GLU A 24 -16.81 -21.52 10.36
N PRO A 25 -16.45 -21.81 11.64
CA PRO A 25 -16.43 -23.16 12.19
C PRO A 25 -17.72 -23.96 11.99
N ASP A 26 -18.88 -23.30 12.06
CA ASP A 26 -20.21 -23.91 12.04
C ASP A 26 -20.92 -23.81 10.68
N THR A 27 -20.17 -23.51 9.60
CA THR A 27 -20.72 -23.40 8.24
C THR A 27 -21.31 -24.73 7.77
N LEU A 28 -22.59 -24.73 7.37
CA LEU A 28 -23.29 -25.91 6.83
C LEU A 28 -23.83 -25.68 5.40
N PRO A 29 -23.59 -26.61 4.47
CA PRO A 29 -22.78 -27.82 4.61
C PRO A 29 -21.29 -27.50 4.78
N ALA A 30 -20.55 -28.43 5.41
CA ALA A 30 -19.11 -28.27 5.60
C ALA A 30 -18.41 -27.99 4.26
N PRO A 31 -17.75 -26.84 4.11
CA PRO A 31 -17.14 -26.45 2.85
C PRO A 31 -15.94 -27.35 2.54
N THR A 32 -15.73 -27.62 1.24
CA THR A 32 -14.50 -28.28 0.80
C THR A 32 -13.39 -27.24 0.79
N LEU A 33 -12.32 -27.50 1.53
CA LEU A 33 -11.19 -26.60 1.62
C LEU A 33 -10.20 -26.83 0.46
N PRO A 34 -9.62 -25.77 -0.12
CA PRO A 34 -8.56 -25.90 -1.11
C PRO A 34 -7.26 -26.43 -0.47
N GLU A 35 -6.32 -26.84 -1.32
CA GLU A 35 -4.97 -27.18 -0.85
C GLU A 35 -4.32 -25.93 -0.20
N PRO A 36 -3.73 -26.04 1.00
CA PRO A 36 -3.29 -24.86 1.76
C PRO A 36 -2.31 -23.93 1.04
N GLY A 37 -1.50 -24.46 0.12
CA GLY A 37 -0.54 -23.69 -0.67
C GLY A 37 -1.03 -23.23 -2.03
N SER A 38 -2.28 -23.52 -2.41
CA SER A 38 -2.86 -23.12 -3.71
C SER A 38 -3.67 -21.83 -3.66
N VAL A 39 -3.87 -21.25 -2.48
CA VAL A 39 -4.66 -20.02 -2.26
C VAL A 39 -3.93 -19.08 -1.30
N ALA A 40 -4.29 -17.80 -1.37
CA ALA A 40 -3.99 -16.84 -0.32
C ALA A 40 -5.14 -16.88 0.69
N TRP A 41 -4.86 -17.23 1.94
CA TRP A 41 -5.89 -17.38 2.97
C TRP A 41 -6.27 -16.02 3.52
N ARG A 42 -7.55 -15.67 3.51
CA ARG A 42 -8.08 -14.47 4.18
C ARG A 42 -8.76 -14.86 5.49
N LEU A 43 -8.38 -14.21 6.57
CA LEU A 43 -9.00 -14.33 7.89
C LEU A 43 -9.79 -13.06 8.18
N GLN A 44 -11.06 -13.17 8.52
CA GLN A 44 -11.95 -12.03 8.79
C GLN A 44 -13.04 -12.44 9.78
N TYR A 45 -13.73 -11.43 10.33
CA TYR A 45 -14.92 -11.58 11.17
C TYR A 45 -14.73 -12.61 12.30
N PRO A 46 -13.83 -12.32 13.25
CA PRO A 46 -13.65 -13.20 14.39
C PRO A 46 -14.97 -13.42 15.13
N PRO A 47 -15.17 -14.61 15.74
CA PRO A 47 -16.37 -14.88 16.50
C PRO A 47 -16.48 -13.93 17.69
N GLU A 48 -17.71 -13.53 18.02
CA GLU A 48 -18.03 -12.71 19.20
C GLU A 48 -17.38 -13.30 20.46
N ASP A 49 -17.54 -14.61 20.64
CA ASP A 49 -16.90 -15.38 21.71
C ASP A 49 -15.43 -15.69 21.37
N GLY A 50 -14.53 -14.90 21.96
CA GLY A 50 -13.09 -15.17 21.97
C GLY A 50 -12.29 -14.45 20.89
N GLY A 51 -12.94 -13.66 20.02
CA GLY A 51 -12.31 -12.68 19.13
C GLY A 51 -11.26 -13.28 18.19
N PHE A 52 -10.30 -12.44 17.77
CA PHE A 52 -9.22 -12.85 16.87
C PHE A 52 -8.46 -14.10 17.37
N PRO A 53 -8.15 -14.28 18.67
CA PRO A 53 -7.52 -15.50 19.16
C PRO A 53 -8.33 -16.79 18.89
N ALA A 54 -9.66 -16.72 18.85
CA ALA A 54 -10.51 -17.85 18.51
C ALA A 54 -10.47 -18.16 16.99
N LEU A 55 -10.56 -17.12 16.15
CA LEU A 55 -10.38 -17.24 14.70
C LEU A 55 -9.00 -17.81 14.34
N TRP A 56 -7.95 -17.33 14.99
CA TRP A 56 -6.59 -17.81 14.78
C TRP A 56 -6.44 -19.29 15.14
N ARG A 57 -6.96 -19.72 16.31
CA ARG A 57 -6.96 -21.13 16.70
C ARG A 57 -7.74 -22.01 15.72
N HIS A 58 -8.87 -21.51 15.20
CA HIS A 58 -9.65 -22.20 14.18
C HIS A 58 -8.81 -22.40 12.90
N PHE A 59 -8.15 -21.36 12.42
CA PHE A 59 -7.26 -21.43 11.27
C PHE A 59 -6.14 -22.46 11.47
N LEU A 60 -5.41 -22.38 12.59
CA LEU A 60 -4.32 -23.31 12.92
C LEU A 60 -4.79 -24.77 13.05
N GLY A 61 -6.04 -24.99 13.47
CA GLY A 61 -6.64 -26.32 13.59
C GLY A 61 -7.21 -26.88 12.29
N THR A 62 -7.44 -26.03 11.29
CA THR A 62 -8.18 -26.34 10.06
C THR A 62 -7.27 -26.46 8.84
N VAL A 63 -6.20 -25.67 8.78
CA VAL A 63 -5.31 -25.54 7.61
C VAL A 63 -3.90 -26.01 7.96
N ASP A 64 -3.27 -26.79 7.09
CA ASP A 64 -1.84 -27.13 7.24
C ASP A 64 -0.96 -25.91 6.93
N THR A 65 -0.68 -25.13 7.98
CA THR A 65 0.06 -23.87 7.92
C THR A 65 1.48 -24.00 7.35
N ARG A 66 2.06 -25.21 7.38
CA ARG A 66 3.38 -25.48 6.80
C ARG A 66 3.43 -25.27 5.29
N ARG A 67 2.26 -25.27 4.64
CA ARG A 67 2.10 -25.12 3.19
C ARG A 67 1.48 -23.79 2.80
N VAL A 68 1.06 -22.96 3.77
CA VAL A 68 0.47 -21.65 3.51
C VAL A 68 1.54 -20.71 2.98
N ARG A 69 1.25 -20.10 1.81
CA ARG A 69 2.18 -19.19 1.13
C ARG A 69 1.80 -17.72 1.24
N ALA A 70 0.52 -17.42 1.41
CA ALA A 70 0.03 -16.06 1.53
C ALA A 70 -1.14 -15.98 2.52
N LEU A 71 -1.15 -14.90 3.32
CA LEU A 71 -2.13 -14.66 4.37
C LEU A 71 -2.60 -13.21 4.30
N LEU A 72 -3.91 -12.99 4.37
CA LEU A 72 -4.55 -11.69 4.49
C LEU A 72 -5.31 -11.64 5.82
N ILE A 73 -5.13 -10.55 6.55
CA ILE A 73 -5.86 -10.26 7.78
C ILE A 73 -6.89 -9.19 7.46
N GLY A 74 -8.14 -9.58 7.26
CA GLY A 74 -9.28 -8.67 7.17
C GLY A 74 -9.71 -8.16 8.55
N PRO A 75 -10.96 -7.70 8.73
CA PRO A 75 -11.43 -7.18 10.01
C PRO A 75 -11.15 -8.15 11.18
N TRP A 76 -10.41 -7.69 12.18
CA TRP A 76 -10.00 -8.47 13.36
C TRP A 76 -10.79 -8.11 14.62
N TRP A 77 -11.81 -7.27 14.45
CA TRP A 77 -12.78 -6.89 15.45
C TRP A 77 -14.17 -7.46 15.13
N HIS A 78 -15.13 -7.28 16.04
CA HIS A 78 -16.53 -7.67 15.83
C HIS A 78 -17.47 -6.47 15.93
N GLU A 79 -17.43 -5.73 17.05
CA GLU A 79 -18.27 -4.53 17.26
C GLU A 79 -17.44 -3.25 17.29
N ASP A 80 -16.50 -3.16 18.24
CA ASP A 80 -15.66 -1.97 18.41
C ASP A 80 -14.35 -2.10 17.62
N TYR A 81 -13.96 -1.02 16.94
CA TYR A 81 -12.63 -0.92 16.34
C TYR A 81 -11.56 -0.96 17.44
N ILE A 82 -10.59 -1.86 17.27
CA ILE A 82 -9.48 -2.08 18.19
C ILE A 82 -8.17 -2.16 17.41
N SER A 83 -7.05 -1.86 18.07
CA SER A 83 -5.72 -2.00 17.47
C SER A 83 -5.44 -3.42 16.97
N LEU A 84 -4.73 -3.51 15.84
CA LEU A 84 -4.17 -4.76 15.29
C LEU A 84 -3.11 -5.39 16.22
N GLY A 85 -2.53 -4.63 17.15
CA GLY A 85 -1.38 -5.05 17.97
C GLY A 85 -1.50 -6.42 18.65
N PRO A 86 -2.60 -6.74 19.37
CA PRO A 86 -2.80 -8.06 19.96
C PRO A 86 -2.83 -9.19 18.93
N ALA A 87 -3.49 -8.99 17.79
CA ALA A 87 -3.55 -9.96 16.70
C ALA A 87 -2.18 -10.16 16.05
N LEU A 88 -1.45 -9.06 15.77
CA LEU A 88 -0.12 -9.11 15.17
C LEU A 88 0.90 -9.82 16.08
N ARG A 89 0.86 -9.56 17.40
CA ARG A 89 1.71 -10.27 18.36
C ARG A 89 1.46 -11.77 18.34
N LEU A 90 0.21 -12.20 18.23
CA LEU A 90 -0.15 -13.61 18.13
C LEU A 90 0.41 -14.22 16.84
N ILE A 91 0.17 -13.58 15.69
CA ILE A 91 0.69 -14.01 14.38
C ILE A 91 2.22 -14.14 14.41
N ALA A 92 2.92 -13.12 14.93
CA ALA A 92 4.37 -13.10 15.02
C ALA A 92 4.91 -14.19 15.97
N SER A 93 4.22 -14.45 17.09
CA SER A 93 4.63 -15.51 18.03
C SER A 93 4.53 -16.92 17.45
N ASP A 94 3.62 -17.12 16.50
CA ASP A 94 3.39 -18.39 15.81
C ASP A 94 4.09 -18.48 14.45
N ALA A 95 4.96 -17.52 14.10
CA ALA A 95 5.60 -17.45 12.79
C ALA A 95 6.34 -18.74 12.39
N GLY A 96 6.89 -19.48 13.37
CA GLY A 96 7.54 -20.79 13.15
C GLY A 96 6.62 -21.88 12.59
N LEU A 97 5.30 -21.68 12.65
CA LEU A 97 4.31 -22.57 12.04
C LEU A 97 4.14 -22.33 10.52
N PHE A 98 4.72 -21.26 9.98
CA PHE A 98 4.52 -20.79 8.61
C PHE A 98 5.84 -20.73 7.78
N PRO A 99 6.59 -21.85 7.64
CA PRO A 99 7.87 -21.87 6.93
C PRO A 99 7.79 -21.48 5.43
N GLU A 100 6.61 -21.64 4.80
CA GLU A 100 6.39 -21.34 3.39
C GLU A 100 5.75 -19.97 3.13
N LEU A 101 5.47 -19.17 4.17
CA LEU A 101 4.83 -17.85 4.00
C LEU A 101 5.74 -16.89 3.23
N ARG A 102 5.18 -16.22 2.23
CA ARG A 102 5.83 -15.27 1.32
C ARG A 102 5.03 -13.99 1.12
N GLY A 103 3.71 -14.03 1.23
CA GLY A 103 2.85 -12.85 1.18
C GLY A 103 2.11 -12.61 2.51
N LEU A 104 2.09 -11.38 2.98
CA LEU A 104 1.28 -10.96 4.12
C LEU A 104 0.57 -9.64 3.80
N PHE A 105 -0.75 -9.62 3.96
CA PHE A 105 -1.56 -8.41 3.89
C PHE A 105 -2.11 -8.12 5.28
N LEU A 106 -1.66 -7.02 5.88
CA LEU A 106 -2.21 -6.46 7.11
C LEU A 106 -3.34 -5.49 6.78
N ALA A 107 -4.53 -5.78 7.31
CA ALA A 107 -5.76 -5.00 7.15
C ALA A 107 -6.35 -5.01 5.73
N ASP A 108 -6.65 -6.19 5.19
CA ASP A 108 -7.51 -6.34 4.01
C ASP A 108 -8.99 -5.99 4.36
N VAL A 109 -9.21 -4.69 4.52
CA VAL A 109 -10.45 -4.03 4.97
C VAL A 109 -10.87 -3.01 3.91
N THR A 110 -12.14 -3.04 3.49
CA THR A 110 -12.72 -2.10 2.51
C THR A 110 -13.34 -0.89 3.20
N GLY A 111 -13.62 0.18 2.45
CA GLY A 111 -14.30 1.36 2.99
C GLY A 111 -15.70 1.05 3.54
N GLU A 112 -16.42 0.06 2.99
CA GLU A 112 -17.71 -0.39 3.53
C GLU A 112 -17.58 -1.03 4.93
N GLU A 113 -16.42 -1.62 5.24
CA GLU A 113 -16.16 -2.28 6.53
C GLU A 113 -15.61 -1.30 7.56
N CYS A 114 -14.66 -0.45 7.15
CA CYS A 114 -14.07 0.61 7.95
C CYS A 114 -13.28 1.56 7.03
N GLU A 115 -13.57 2.84 7.16
CA GLU A 115 -12.81 3.94 6.56
C GLU A 115 -11.30 3.78 6.84
N VAL A 116 -10.44 3.99 5.83
CA VAL A 116 -9.00 3.66 5.93
C VAL A 116 -8.30 4.43 7.06
N SER A 117 -8.74 5.65 7.32
CA SER A 117 -8.24 6.53 8.38
C SER A 117 -8.64 6.06 9.78
N TRP A 118 -9.68 5.24 9.91
CA TRP A 118 -10.18 4.70 11.19
C TRP A 118 -9.52 3.35 11.53
N ILE A 119 -8.77 2.75 10.61
CA ILE A 119 -8.08 1.47 10.82
C ILE A 119 -6.93 1.66 11.83
N GLN A 120 -7.13 1.12 13.03
CA GLN A 120 -6.15 1.17 14.13
C GLN A 120 -5.05 0.12 13.95
N LEU A 121 -3.89 0.54 13.46
CA LEU A 121 -2.74 -0.33 13.29
C LEU A 121 -1.92 -0.45 14.60
N CYS A 122 -0.61 -0.67 14.46
CA CYS A 122 0.34 -0.80 15.56
C CYS A 122 1.77 -0.71 15.01
N ASP A 123 2.77 -0.95 15.87
CA ASP A 123 4.14 -1.21 15.42
C ASP A 123 4.21 -2.52 14.62
N ILE A 124 4.52 -2.40 13.33
CA ILE A 124 4.67 -3.52 12.40
C ILE A 124 6.11 -3.99 12.24
N THR A 125 7.08 -3.33 12.89
CA THR A 125 8.51 -3.72 12.86
C THR A 125 8.73 -5.23 13.13
N PRO A 126 8.03 -5.87 14.10
CA PRO A 126 8.23 -7.29 14.38
C PRO A 126 7.91 -8.23 13.21
N VAL A 127 7.14 -7.81 12.21
CA VAL A 127 6.81 -8.61 11.02
C VAL A 127 8.06 -8.98 10.24
N PHE A 128 8.97 -8.03 10.07
CA PHE A 128 10.19 -8.21 9.30
C PHE A 128 11.16 -9.19 9.98
N GLU A 129 11.15 -9.25 11.31
CA GLU A 129 11.98 -10.20 12.06
C GLU A 129 11.33 -11.59 12.13
N ALA A 130 10.00 -11.64 12.32
CA ALA A 130 9.25 -12.88 12.47
C ALA A 130 9.18 -13.70 11.17
N PHE A 131 9.12 -13.03 10.01
CA PHE A 131 8.95 -13.66 8.70
C PHE A 131 10.13 -13.38 7.76
N PRO A 132 11.33 -13.95 8.00
CA PRO A 132 12.56 -13.62 7.25
C PRO A 132 12.55 -14.02 5.76
N LEU A 133 11.53 -14.77 5.32
CA LEU A 133 11.33 -15.20 3.95
C LEU A 133 10.21 -14.44 3.24
N LEU A 134 9.62 -13.41 3.88
CA LEU A 134 8.53 -12.63 3.30
C LEU A 134 9.01 -11.91 2.03
N GLU A 135 8.27 -12.09 0.95
CA GLU A 135 8.54 -11.50 -0.37
C GLU A 135 7.60 -10.32 -0.67
N GLU A 136 6.40 -10.30 -0.09
CA GLU A 136 5.39 -9.28 -0.32
C GLU A 136 4.67 -8.90 0.97
N LEU A 137 4.63 -7.60 1.27
CA LEU A 137 3.91 -7.01 2.39
C LEU A 137 3.03 -5.87 1.92
N VAL A 138 1.74 -5.95 2.24
CA VAL A 138 0.79 -4.84 2.07
C VAL A 138 0.26 -4.45 3.44
N VAL A 139 0.21 -3.16 3.70
CA VAL A 139 -0.32 -2.58 4.95
C VAL A 139 -1.33 -1.52 4.58
N ARG A 140 -2.57 -1.68 5.03
CA ARG A 140 -3.64 -0.70 4.80
C ARG A 140 -4.07 -0.04 6.10
N GLY A 141 -4.25 1.27 6.08
CA GLY A 141 -4.57 2.10 7.24
C GLY A 141 -3.41 3.00 7.69
N GLY A 142 -3.48 3.46 8.95
CA GLY A 142 -2.42 4.25 9.57
C GLY A 142 -2.63 5.77 9.55
N GLY A 143 -3.88 6.22 9.61
CA GLY A 143 -4.23 7.64 9.79
C GLY A 143 -4.25 8.11 11.25
N ASP A 144 -4.90 9.26 11.49
CA ASP A 144 -5.00 9.89 12.82
C ASP A 144 -5.59 8.92 13.84
N SER A 145 -4.76 8.52 14.80
CA SER A 145 -5.15 7.55 15.81
C SER A 145 -5.75 8.25 17.03
N MET A 146 -6.81 7.66 17.58
CA MET A 146 -7.43 8.15 18.82
C MET A 146 -6.48 8.07 20.03
N SER A 147 -5.36 7.34 19.93
CA SER A 147 -4.30 7.30 20.93
C SER A 147 -2.90 6.98 20.35
N ASP A 148 -1.86 7.53 20.99
CA ASP A 148 -0.45 7.33 20.58
C ASP A 148 -0.02 5.85 20.53
N ASP A 149 -0.66 4.97 21.31
CA ASP A 149 -0.31 3.54 21.39
C ASP A 149 -0.88 2.71 20.22
N GLU A 150 -1.72 3.31 19.38
CA GLU A 150 -2.49 2.66 18.30
C GLU A 150 -2.07 3.16 16.91
N GLU A 151 -1.03 3.99 16.85
CA GLU A 151 -0.46 4.54 15.62
C GLU A 151 0.36 3.49 14.84
N LEU A 152 0.37 3.59 13.52
CA LEU A 152 1.27 2.83 12.66
C LEU A 152 2.73 3.23 12.95
N ARG A 153 3.53 2.27 13.41
CA ARG A 153 4.97 2.48 13.65
C ARG A 153 5.82 1.51 12.86
N LEU A 154 6.98 2.02 12.45
CA LEU A 154 8.02 1.26 11.77
C LEU A 154 9.38 1.85 12.19
N GLU A 155 10.24 1.01 12.73
CA GLU A 155 11.66 1.32 12.88
C GLU A 155 12.43 0.87 11.63
N PRO A 156 13.64 1.40 11.36
CA PRO A 156 14.46 0.94 10.26
C PRO A 156 14.74 -0.56 10.35
N VAL A 157 14.47 -1.29 9.27
CA VAL A 157 14.57 -2.76 9.23
C VAL A 157 15.63 -3.24 8.24
N HIS A 158 16.04 -4.48 8.40
CA HIS A 158 16.86 -5.20 7.42
C HIS A 158 16.10 -6.43 6.93
N HIS A 159 15.79 -6.51 5.64
CA HIS A 159 15.06 -7.65 5.08
C HIS A 159 15.55 -8.07 3.69
N ARG A 160 16.06 -9.30 3.58
CA ARG A 160 16.74 -9.77 2.35
C ARG A 160 15.84 -10.40 1.31
N ALA A 161 14.62 -10.78 1.68
CA ALA A 161 13.70 -11.47 0.79
C ALA A 161 12.56 -10.59 0.26
N LEU A 162 12.35 -9.39 0.84
CA LEU A 162 11.19 -8.56 0.52
C LEU A 162 11.39 -7.92 -0.86
N LYS A 163 10.45 -8.18 -1.77
CA LYS A 163 10.45 -7.71 -3.15
C LYS A 163 9.40 -6.66 -3.40
N SER A 164 8.26 -6.75 -2.72
CA SER A 164 7.14 -5.81 -2.85
C SER A 164 6.71 -5.31 -1.48
N LEU A 165 6.60 -3.99 -1.35
CA LEU A 165 6.11 -3.32 -0.15
C LEU A 165 5.13 -2.21 -0.54
N ARG A 166 3.94 -2.25 0.03
CA ARG A 166 2.88 -1.28 -0.24
C ARG A 166 2.24 -0.78 1.06
N PHE A 167 2.07 0.53 1.15
CA PHE A 167 1.27 1.19 2.18
C PHE A 167 0.08 1.89 1.52
N GLU A 168 -1.13 1.50 1.92
CA GLU A 168 -2.40 2.06 1.47
C GLU A 168 -3.00 2.87 2.62
N SER A 169 -2.80 4.20 2.61
CA SER A 169 -3.15 5.07 3.73
C SER A 169 -3.83 6.35 3.25
N GLY A 170 -4.82 6.79 4.02
CA GLY A 170 -5.44 8.12 3.91
C GLY A 170 -4.59 9.24 4.51
N GLY A 171 -3.53 8.89 5.24
CA GLY A 171 -2.56 9.82 5.83
C GLY A 171 -1.35 9.08 6.40
N LEU A 172 -0.37 8.76 5.55
CA LEU A 172 0.81 7.98 5.97
C LEU A 172 1.74 8.82 6.87
N PRO A 173 2.11 8.34 8.07
CA PRO A 173 3.00 9.08 8.94
C PRO A 173 4.41 9.19 8.37
N GLY A 174 4.98 10.39 8.41
CA GLY A 174 6.29 10.72 7.89
C GLY A 174 7.43 9.96 8.57
N HIS A 175 7.28 9.53 9.83
CA HIS A 175 8.29 8.64 10.45
C HIS A 175 8.35 7.27 9.78
N VAL A 176 7.24 6.75 9.27
CA VAL A 176 7.22 5.49 8.50
C VAL A 176 8.01 5.69 7.21
N VAL A 177 7.80 6.79 6.50
CA VAL A 177 8.56 7.13 5.28
C VAL A 177 10.06 7.26 5.57
N ARG A 178 10.43 7.95 6.67
CA ARG A 178 11.84 8.05 7.11
C ARG A 178 12.44 6.69 7.45
N ALA A 179 11.70 5.82 8.14
CA ALA A 179 12.16 4.50 8.52
C ALA A 179 12.41 3.62 7.29
N LEU A 180 11.53 3.68 6.28
CA LEU A 180 11.75 3.01 4.99
C LEU A 180 13.01 3.54 4.29
N GLY A 181 13.20 4.86 4.29
CA GLY A 181 14.38 5.50 3.75
C GLY A 181 15.70 5.14 4.46
N ALA A 182 15.61 4.70 5.72
CA ALA A 182 16.75 4.27 6.54
C ALA A 182 16.93 2.74 6.61
N SER A 183 16.03 1.96 5.99
CA SER A 183 16.05 0.50 6.00
C SER A 183 17.02 -0.10 4.97
N ASP A 184 17.50 -1.32 5.21
CA ASP A 184 18.27 -2.13 4.25
C ASP A 184 17.36 -3.19 3.61
N LEU A 185 16.84 -2.87 2.42
CA LEU A 185 15.90 -3.71 1.66
C LEU A 185 16.50 -4.05 0.28
N PRO A 186 17.58 -4.86 0.22
CA PRO A 186 18.38 -5.01 -1.00
C PRO A 186 17.66 -5.76 -2.12
N ALA A 187 16.60 -6.52 -1.80
CA ALA A 187 15.78 -7.24 -2.77
C ALA A 187 14.50 -6.49 -3.17
N LEU A 188 14.25 -5.28 -2.63
CA LEU A 188 13.01 -4.57 -2.91
C LEU A 188 13.00 -4.08 -4.36
N GLU A 189 12.04 -4.58 -5.12
CA GLU A 189 11.82 -4.28 -6.53
C GLU A 189 10.65 -3.31 -6.71
N ARG A 190 9.66 -3.35 -5.82
CA ARG A 190 8.45 -2.52 -5.86
C ARG A 190 8.19 -1.86 -4.51
N LEU A 191 8.08 -0.54 -4.50
CA LEU A 191 7.65 0.26 -3.37
C LEU A 191 6.50 1.16 -3.80
N GLU A 192 5.39 1.12 -3.07
CA GLU A 192 4.24 2.00 -3.32
C GLU A 192 3.73 2.58 -2.01
N LEU A 193 3.63 3.90 -1.95
CA LEU A 193 3.20 4.64 -0.77
C LEU A 193 2.03 5.54 -1.15
N TRP A 194 0.89 5.33 -0.51
CA TRP A 194 -0.23 6.26 -0.54
C TRP A 194 -0.05 7.22 0.63
N LEU A 195 0.33 8.45 0.34
CA LEU A 195 0.79 9.39 1.36
C LEU A 195 -0.36 10.08 2.11
N GLY A 196 -1.51 10.19 1.46
CA GLY A 196 -2.71 10.77 2.02
C GLY A 196 -2.65 12.27 2.22
N THR A 197 -3.39 12.74 3.23
CA THR A 197 -3.54 14.15 3.59
C THR A 197 -3.26 14.39 5.06
N GLN A 198 -2.97 15.64 5.42
CA GLN A 198 -2.85 16.08 6.81
C GLN A 198 -4.14 15.90 7.60
N GLY A 199 -5.30 15.98 6.94
CA GLY A 199 -6.61 15.84 7.58
C GLY A 199 -6.84 14.47 8.22
N TYR A 200 -6.11 13.45 7.76
CA TYR A 200 -6.21 12.07 8.25
C TYR A 200 -4.87 11.57 8.80
N GLY A 201 -4.01 12.45 9.31
CA GLY A 201 -2.79 12.09 10.04
C GLY A 201 -1.50 12.04 9.21
N GLY A 202 -1.56 12.25 7.90
CA GLY A 202 -0.39 12.26 7.03
C GLY A 202 0.47 13.51 7.24
N ASP A 203 1.73 13.35 7.66
CA ASP A 203 2.68 14.46 7.82
C ASP A 203 3.97 14.28 7.01
N ALA A 204 3.98 13.32 6.07
CA ALA A 204 5.12 13.07 5.20
C ALA A 204 5.44 14.28 4.31
N THR A 205 6.72 14.66 4.29
CA THR A 205 7.23 15.76 3.47
C THR A 205 8.16 15.26 2.36
N VAL A 206 8.47 16.13 1.39
CA VAL A 206 9.49 15.84 0.37
C VAL A 206 10.86 15.51 0.99
N GLU A 207 11.21 16.09 2.14
CA GLU A 207 12.47 15.79 2.82
C GLU A 207 12.50 14.36 3.37
N ASP A 208 11.37 13.84 3.85
CA ASP A 208 11.25 12.45 4.31
C ASP A 208 11.47 11.45 3.15
N LEU A 209 11.11 11.84 1.93
CA LEU A 209 11.29 11.04 0.72
C LEU A 209 12.72 11.06 0.17
N ARG A 210 13.59 12.01 0.55
CA ARG A 210 14.94 12.14 -0.02
C ARG A 210 15.77 10.86 0.02
N PRO A 211 15.81 10.08 1.11
CA PRO A 211 16.56 8.83 1.14
C PRO A 211 16.05 7.80 0.13
N LEU A 212 14.73 7.69 -0.04
CA LEU A 212 14.10 6.82 -1.04
C LEU A 212 14.43 7.29 -2.47
N LEU A 213 14.30 8.59 -2.73
CA LEU A 213 14.59 9.22 -4.02
C LEU A 213 16.06 9.16 -4.43
N SER A 214 16.98 9.05 -3.46
CA SER A 214 18.40 8.79 -3.73
C SER A 214 18.65 7.40 -4.33
N GLY A 215 17.78 6.43 -4.03
CA GLY A 215 17.92 5.03 -4.44
C GLY A 215 19.13 4.30 -3.83
N ALA A 216 19.80 4.87 -2.83
CA ALA A 216 20.99 4.27 -2.22
C ALA A 216 20.66 3.02 -1.40
N ALA A 217 19.55 3.06 -0.66
CA ALA A 217 19.07 1.96 0.19
C ALA A 217 18.30 0.87 -0.58
N LEU A 218 17.85 1.18 -1.80
CA LEU A 218 16.97 0.33 -2.62
C LEU A 218 17.63 0.00 -3.97
N PRO A 219 18.71 -0.79 -3.99
CA PRO A 219 19.50 -1.03 -5.20
C PRO A 219 18.72 -1.78 -6.30
N SER A 220 17.75 -2.60 -5.90
CA SER A 220 16.96 -3.44 -6.82
C SER A 220 15.65 -2.80 -7.26
N LEU A 221 15.34 -1.57 -6.82
CA LEU A 221 14.06 -0.93 -7.11
C LEU A 221 13.84 -0.76 -8.62
N ARG A 222 12.68 -1.18 -9.10
CA ARG A 222 12.20 -1.05 -10.48
C ARG A 222 10.85 -0.36 -10.58
N HIS A 223 10.07 -0.38 -9.51
CA HIS A 223 8.82 0.35 -9.40
C HIS A 223 8.83 1.25 -8.17
N LEU A 224 8.48 2.52 -8.36
CA LEU A 224 8.21 3.47 -7.30
C LEU A 224 6.85 4.12 -7.53
N GLY A 225 5.94 3.95 -6.59
CA GLY A 225 4.68 4.68 -6.50
C GLY A 225 4.70 5.63 -5.31
N LEU A 226 4.50 6.92 -5.58
CA LEU A 226 4.29 7.95 -4.57
C LEU A 226 2.94 8.59 -4.90
N CYS A 227 1.89 7.94 -4.45
CA CYS A 227 0.52 8.20 -4.89
C CYS A 227 -0.29 8.87 -3.78
N ASN A 228 -1.50 9.29 -4.14
CA ASN A 228 -2.52 9.71 -3.19
C ASN A 228 -2.04 10.84 -2.25
N SER A 229 -1.32 11.85 -2.74
CA SER A 229 -0.75 12.90 -1.89
C SER A 229 -1.38 14.27 -2.12
N GLU A 230 -1.58 15.02 -1.04
CA GLU A 230 -1.97 16.45 -1.11
C GLU A 230 -0.85 17.37 -1.63
N ILE A 231 0.42 16.95 -1.55
CA ILE A 231 1.62 17.68 -2.02
C ILE A 231 2.20 17.07 -3.31
N GLN A 232 1.33 16.56 -4.19
CA GLN A 232 1.76 15.75 -5.35
C GLN A 232 2.59 16.54 -6.36
N ASP A 233 2.37 17.86 -6.50
CA ASP A 233 3.17 18.72 -7.38
C ASP A 233 4.62 18.86 -6.87
N GLU A 234 4.82 19.02 -5.55
CA GLU A 234 6.13 19.09 -4.90
C GLU A 234 6.87 17.75 -5.00
N ILE A 235 6.15 16.63 -4.84
CA ILE A 235 6.71 15.29 -5.02
C ILE A 235 7.16 15.10 -6.47
N ALA A 236 6.32 15.46 -7.44
CA ALA A 236 6.66 15.38 -8.86
C ALA A 236 7.94 16.19 -9.19
N ALA A 237 8.08 17.38 -8.62
CA ALA A 237 9.28 18.20 -8.78
C ALA A 237 10.54 17.55 -8.16
N ALA A 238 10.42 16.90 -7.01
CA ALA A 238 11.53 16.16 -6.40
C ALA A 238 11.92 14.93 -7.25
N VAL A 239 10.92 14.18 -7.72
CA VAL A 239 11.09 12.99 -8.58
C VAL A 239 11.75 13.35 -9.92
N ALA A 240 11.40 14.50 -10.50
CA ALA A 240 11.95 14.97 -11.78
C ALA A 240 13.48 15.01 -11.84
N SER A 241 14.17 15.09 -10.69
CA SER A 241 15.63 15.07 -10.59
C SER A 241 16.20 13.93 -9.73
N ALA A 242 15.35 13.03 -9.24
CA ALA A 242 15.72 11.98 -8.31
C ALA A 242 16.60 10.89 -8.97
N PRO A 243 17.78 10.56 -8.42
CA PRO A 243 18.67 9.53 -8.99
C PRO A 243 18.04 8.15 -9.13
N VAL A 244 17.07 7.79 -8.28
CA VAL A 244 16.38 6.50 -8.36
C VAL A 244 15.60 6.34 -9.68
N VAL A 245 15.11 7.41 -10.29
CA VAL A 245 14.26 7.33 -11.48
C VAL A 245 14.99 6.72 -12.67
N ALA A 246 16.29 6.98 -12.82
CA ALA A 246 17.09 6.47 -13.93
C ALA A 246 17.21 4.93 -14.00
N ARG A 247 16.82 4.19 -12.95
CA ARG A 247 16.79 2.72 -12.94
C ARG A 247 15.38 2.12 -12.89
N LEU A 248 14.35 2.95 -12.75
CA LEU A 248 12.99 2.46 -12.67
C LEU A 248 12.56 1.94 -14.05
N GLU A 249 11.73 0.91 -14.03
CA GLU A 249 10.93 0.45 -15.16
C GLU A 249 9.53 1.05 -15.10
N SER A 250 9.05 1.43 -13.90
CA SER A 250 7.74 2.05 -13.75
C SER A 250 7.71 3.10 -12.63
N LEU A 251 6.96 4.16 -12.87
CA LEU A 251 6.75 5.27 -11.93
C LEU A 251 5.24 5.55 -11.83
N ALA A 252 4.73 5.68 -10.60
CA ALA A 252 3.35 6.09 -10.33
C ALA A 252 3.32 7.35 -9.46
N LEU A 253 2.56 8.35 -9.90
CA LEU A 253 2.31 9.64 -9.20
C LEU A 253 0.81 9.99 -9.23
N SER A 254 -0.02 8.94 -9.28
CA SER A 254 -1.47 8.96 -9.43
C SER A 254 -2.22 9.25 -8.12
N MET A 255 -3.54 9.42 -8.22
CA MET A 255 -4.48 9.54 -7.10
C MET A 255 -4.30 10.76 -6.18
N GLY A 256 -3.35 11.64 -6.49
CA GLY A 256 -3.04 12.83 -5.70
C GLY A 256 -3.50 14.12 -6.38
N THR A 257 -3.03 15.25 -5.84
CA THR A 257 -3.37 16.60 -6.32
C THR A 257 -2.50 17.07 -7.50
N LEU A 258 -1.96 16.14 -8.30
CA LEU A 258 -0.99 16.43 -9.36
C LEU A 258 -1.61 17.37 -10.39
N GLY A 259 -1.01 18.54 -10.59
CA GLY A 259 -1.47 19.50 -11.56
C GLY A 259 -0.39 19.95 -12.53
N ASP A 260 -0.69 21.04 -13.22
CA ASP A 260 0.15 21.60 -14.27
C ASP A 260 1.58 21.96 -13.80
N MET A 261 1.76 22.30 -12.52
CA MET A 261 3.06 22.64 -11.95
C MET A 261 3.97 21.41 -11.85
N GLY A 262 3.51 20.33 -11.21
CA GLY A 262 4.24 19.07 -11.09
C GLY A 262 4.46 18.40 -12.45
N ALA A 263 3.44 18.42 -13.30
CA ALA A 263 3.51 17.92 -14.68
C ALA A 263 4.61 18.62 -15.50
N ARG A 264 4.72 19.95 -15.42
CA ARG A 264 5.82 20.69 -16.07
C ARG A 264 7.17 20.32 -15.48
N ALA A 265 7.26 20.18 -14.15
CA ALA A 265 8.51 19.77 -13.51
C ALA A 265 8.99 18.40 -14.00
N LEU A 266 8.09 17.43 -14.16
CA LEU A 266 8.40 16.12 -14.75
C LEU A 266 8.88 16.21 -16.20
N LEU A 267 8.19 17.00 -17.04
CA LEU A 267 8.54 17.17 -18.45
C LEU A 267 9.88 17.91 -18.66
N ASP A 268 10.23 18.82 -17.75
CA ASP A 268 11.47 19.60 -17.80
C ASP A 268 12.63 18.92 -17.04
N GLY A 269 12.34 17.82 -16.34
CA GLY A 269 13.28 17.03 -15.55
C GLY A 269 14.13 16.07 -16.38
N GLN A 270 14.62 15.02 -15.72
CA GLN A 270 15.31 13.93 -16.42
C GLN A 270 14.33 13.17 -17.33
N PRO A 271 14.81 12.59 -18.46
CA PRO A 271 13.95 11.84 -19.36
C PRO A 271 13.26 10.67 -18.65
N LEU A 272 11.96 10.50 -18.93
CA LEU A 272 11.16 9.34 -18.49
C LEU A 272 10.97 8.31 -19.62
N THR A 273 11.64 8.51 -20.75
CA THR A 273 11.48 7.71 -21.97
C THR A 273 12.10 6.30 -21.88
N HIS A 274 12.78 5.98 -20.79
CA HIS A 274 13.27 4.62 -20.50
C HIS A 274 12.28 3.78 -19.71
N LEU A 275 11.21 4.39 -19.18
CA LEU A 275 10.19 3.66 -18.44
C LEU A 275 9.41 2.73 -19.37
N VAL A 276 8.94 1.62 -18.81
CA VAL A 276 7.91 0.77 -19.42
C VAL A 276 6.52 1.36 -19.14
N SER A 277 6.31 1.88 -17.93
CA SER A 277 5.04 2.53 -17.58
C SER A 277 5.19 3.80 -16.73
N LEU A 278 4.32 4.76 -17.00
CA LEU A 278 4.12 5.99 -16.24
C LEU A 278 2.64 6.10 -15.89
N ASP A 279 2.32 5.97 -14.60
CA ASP A 279 0.95 6.06 -14.12
C ASP A 279 0.70 7.43 -13.48
N LEU A 280 -0.20 8.20 -14.09
CA LEU A 280 -0.69 9.49 -13.62
C LEU A 280 -2.23 9.50 -13.53
N HIS A 281 -2.92 8.36 -13.46
CA HIS A 281 -4.38 8.35 -13.36
C HIS A 281 -4.87 9.14 -12.13
N HIS A 282 -6.08 9.68 -12.22
CA HIS A 282 -6.64 10.62 -11.26
C HIS A 282 -5.70 11.80 -10.98
N HIS A 283 -5.82 12.83 -11.82
CA HIS A 283 -4.96 14.00 -11.80
C HIS A 283 -5.73 15.28 -12.18
N TYR A 284 -5.09 16.43 -12.01
CA TYR A 284 -5.60 17.76 -12.39
C TYR A 284 -4.77 18.42 -13.51
N LEU A 285 -4.19 17.62 -14.42
CA LEU A 285 -3.47 18.14 -15.58
C LEU A 285 -4.43 18.70 -16.62
N THR A 286 -4.03 19.81 -17.23
CA THR A 286 -4.73 20.33 -18.41
C THR A 286 -4.43 19.50 -19.66
N GLU A 287 -5.38 19.44 -20.60
CA GLU A 287 -5.23 18.71 -21.87
C GLU A 287 -3.94 19.05 -22.65
N PRO A 288 -3.45 20.30 -22.71
CA PRO A 288 -2.16 20.59 -23.33
C PRO A 288 -0.98 19.83 -22.73
N LEU A 289 -0.94 19.63 -21.40
CA LEU A 289 0.11 18.85 -20.75
C LEU A 289 -0.11 17.35 -20.91
N MET A 290 -1.36 16.88 -20.83
CA MET A 290 -1.69 15.48 -21.11
C MET A 290 -1.24 15.10 -22.53
N SER A 291 -1.52 15.94 -23.54
CA SER A 291 -1.06 15.74 -24.92
C SER A 291 0.47 15.63 -25.00
N ARG A 292 1.21 16.45 -24.25
CA ARG A 292 2.68 16.36 -24.22
C ARG A 292 3.18 15.04 -23.63
N PHE A 293 2.55 14.52 -22.59
CA PHE A 293 2.88 13.20 -22.05
C PHE A 293 2.57 12.10 -23.04
N ARG A 294 1.40 12.12 -23.68
CA ARG A 294 1.05 11.13 -24.74
C ARG A 294 2.06 11.14 -25.88
N ASP A 295 2.45 12.32 -26.36
CA ASP A 295 3.44 12.47 -27.43
C ASP A 295 4.84 11.97 -27.01
N LEU A 296 5.29 12.33 -25.80
CA LEU A 296 6.56 11.90 -25.24
C LEU A 296 6.62 10.37 -25.10
N CYS A 297 5.59 9.78 -24.52
CA CYS A 297 5.49 8.36 -24.22
C CYS A 297 5.30 7.52 -25.49
N ALA A 298 4.48 7.97 -26.44
CA ALA A 298 4.32 7.31 -27.74
C ALA A 298 5.62 7.29 -28.56
N GLY A 299 6.44 8.33 -28.46
CA GLY A 299 7.75 8.39 -29.10
C GLY A 299 8.79 7.40 -28.51
N ALA A 300 8.52 6.88 -27.31
CA ALA A 300 9.45 6.06 -26.54
C ALA A 300 8.93 4.65 -26.19
N ASP A 301 7.74 4.27 -26.66
CA ASP A 301 7.04 3.02 -26.30
C ASP A 301 6.79 2.87 -24.78
N VAL A 302 6.53 3.99 -24.11
CA VAL A 302 6.15 4.04 -22.68
C VAL A 302 4.63 3.96 -22.60
N HIS A 303 4.09 3.05 -21.80
CA HIS A 303 2.66 3.05 -21.48
C HIS A 303 2.37 4.16 -20.48
N VAL A 304 1.58 5.16 -20.89
CA VAL A 304 1.17 6.25 -20.01
C VAL A 304 -0.31 6.13 -19.68
N ASP A 305 -0.62 6.18 -18.40
CA ASP A 305 -1.99 6.29 -17.88
C ASP A 305 -2.27 7.74 -17.49
N LEU A 306 -3.34 8.30 -18.06
CA LEU A 306 -3.82 9.68 -17.85
C LEU A 306 -5.35 9.67 -17.70
N ASP A 307 -5.92 8.52 -17.33
CA ASP A 307 -7.35 8.38 -17.14
C ASP A 307 -7.80 9.14 -15.88
N GLU A 308 -9.11 9.35 -15.76
CA GLU A 308 -9.72 10.06 -14.62
C GLU A 308 -9.18 11.48 -14.39
N ALA A 309 -8.93 12.21 -15.47
CA ALA A 309 -8.62 13.64 -15.39
C ALA A 309 -9.76 14.40 -14.71
N ASP A 310 -9.51 14.95 -13.53
CA ASP A 310 -10.44 15.80 -12.82
C ASP A 310 -10.27 17.25 -13.30
N GLY A 311 -11.38 17.83 -13.75
CA GLY A 311 -11.39 19.13 -14.39
C GLY A 311 -11.48 20.22 -13.33
N SER A 312 -10.36 20.83 -12.96
CA SER A 312 -10.43 22.12 -12.26
C SER A 312 -10.97 23.16 -13.26
N ASP A 313 -12.26 23.51 -13.18
CA ASP A 313 -12.75 24.70 -13.87
C ASP A 313 -11.97 25.90 -13.30
N PRO A 314 -11.22 26.67 -14.12
CA PRO A 314 -10.46 27.81 -13.62
C PRO A 314 -11.34 28.92 -13.00
N GLU A 315 -12.67 28.85 -13.14
CA GLU A 315 -13.64 29.71 -12.44
C GLU A 315 -14.22 29.10 -11.14
N ASP A 316 -14.04 27.79 -10.88
CA ASP A 316 -14.33 27.18 -9.58
C ASP A 316 -13.05 27.16 -8.74
N ASP A 317 -13.11 27.74 -7.55
CA ASP A 317 -12.13 27.51 -6.47
C ASP A 317 -12.26 26.04 -5.93
N GLU A 318 -12.39 25.05 -6.82
CA GLU A 318 -12.54 23.65 -6.43
C GLU A 318 -11.21 23.15 -5.85
N PHE A 319 -11.27 22.75 -4.58
CA PHE A 319 -10.16 22.17 -3.86
C PHE A 319 -9.80 20.83 -4.51
N ARG A 320 -8.55 20.69 -4.98
CA ARG A 320 -8.01 19.39 -5.40
C ARG A 320 -8.03 18.44 -4.21
N TYR A 321 -8.51 17.22 -4.42
CA TYR A 321 -8.56 16.19 -3.39
C TYR A 321 -7.71 14.99 -3.81
N VAL A 322 -7.43 14.12 -2.85
CA VAL A 322 -6.79 12.82 -3.08
C VAL A 322 -7.89 11.76 -3.14
N VAL A 323 -7.66 10.66 -3.86
CA VAL A 323 -8.68 9.60 -4.05
C VAL A 323 -9.04 8.92 -2.74
N VAL A 324 -8.04 8.65 -1.91
CA VAL A 324 -8.16 7.89 -0.67
C VAL A 324 -7.81 8.79 0.50
N SER A 325 -8.78 9.14 1.33
CA SER A 325 -8.55 10.04 2.46
C SER A 325 -9.21 9.53 3.74
N GLU A 326 -10.53 9.39 3.73
CA GLU A 326 -11.29 8.81 4.85
C GLU A 326 -11.20 7.30 4.84
#